data_AF-A0A231R5Z6-F1
#
_entry.id   AF-A0A231R5Z6-F1
#
_cell.length_a   1.000
_cell.length_b   1.000
_cell.length_c   1.000
_cell.angle_alpha   90.00
_cell.angle_beta   90.00
_cell.angle_gamma   90.00
#
_symmetry.space_group_name_H-M   'P 1'
#
loop_
_entity.id
_entity.type
_entity.pdbx_description
1 polymer ?
#
loop_
_entity_poly.entity_id
_entity_poly.type
_entity_poly.pdbx_seq_one_letter_code
_entity_poly.pdbx_strand_id
1 'polypeptide(L)'
;MKINKLSLTIVLILIFIMVLWFVQNQSKQESDGVQLSQDEFEQNLPQPEGDNLKFVYELRKNHADQFAGAYLDDQNVVNINLVKGVAPTELNIDSSRIKVHHVEYSYKELNDVFEQILSLTENHPVQSIAIDEVENKINITIHRDNKSVEDFVRKAIDLPFIEYHITDAQIQL
;
A
#
# COMPACT_ATOMS: atom_id res chain seq x y z
N MET A 1 40.66 35.52 35.32
CA MET A 1 40.90 34.07 35.21
C MET A 1 41.46 33.80 33.81
N LYS A 2 42.75 33.48 33.66
CA LYS A 2 43.34 33.22 32.32
C LYS A 2 43.01 31.79 31.93
N ILE A 3 42.07 31.61 30.99
CA ILE A 3 41.78 30.29 30.42
C ILE A 3 43.03 29.88 29.63
N ASN A 4 43.66 28.78 30.04
CA ASN A 4 44.82 28.25 29.32
C ASN A 4 44.39 27.89 27.90
N LYS A 5 45.14 28.38 26.90
CA LYS A 5 44.86 28.12 25.47
C LYS A 5 44.72 26.61 25.18
N LEU A 6 45.47 25.78 25.91
CA LEU A 6 45.37 24.31 25.84
C LEU A 6 44.00 23.78 26.29
N SER A 7 43.40 24.38 27.33
CA SER A 7 42.08 23.99 27.83
C SER A 7 40.97 24.37 26.85
N LEU A 8 41.12 25.48 26.12
CA LEU A 8 40.16 25.90 25.11
C LEU A 8 40.17 24.95 23.90
N THR A 9 41.34 24.51 23.46
CA THR A 9 41.48 23.58 22.33
C THR A 9 40.83 22.23 22.62
N ILE A 10 41.00 21.70 23.85
CA ILE A 10 40.39 20.42 24.27
C ILE A 10 38.85 20.52 24.24
N VAL A 11 38.30 21.63 24.71
CA VAL A 11 36.84 21.85 24.71
C VAL A 11 36.28 21.89 23.28
N LEU A 12 36.98 22.56 22.36
CA LEU A 12 36.56 22.61 20.95
C LEU A 12 36.59 21.24 20.27
N ILE A 13 37.58 20.42 20.57
CA ILE A 13 37.67 19.04 20.04
C ILE A 13 36.49 18.19 20.57
N LEU A 14 36.15 18.32 21.85
CA LEU A 14 35.02 17.59 22.44
C LEU A 14 33.67 17.99 21.81
N ILE A 15 33.46 19.28 21.57
CA ILE A 15 32.26 19.77 20.86
C ILE A 15 32.21 19.21 19.45
N PHE A 16 33.33 19.20 18.73
CA PHE A 16 33.39 18.67 17.36
C PHE A 16 33.08 17.17 17.30
N ILE A 17 33.59 16.38 18.26
CA ILE A 17 33.27 14.95 18.37
C ILE A 17 31.78 14.74 18.66
N MET A 18 31.18 15.55 19.55
CA MET A 18 29.74 15.47 19.82
C MET A 18 28.89 15.78 18.58
N VAL A 19 29.27 16.80 17.80
CA VAL A 19 28.57 17.13 16.54
C VAL A 19 28.71 16.01 15.52
N LEU A 20 29.91 15.42 15.36
CA LEU A 20 30.12 14.28 14.47
C LEU A 20 29.29 13.06 14.90
N TRP A 21 29.23 12.78 16.21
CA TRP A 21 28.43 11.69 16.75
C TRP A 21 26.93 11.93 16.50
N PHE A 22 26.45 13.17 16.68
CA PHE A 22 25.06 13.53 16.42
C PHE A 22 24.69 13.42 14.93
N VAL A 23 25.56 13.86 14.02
CA VAL A 23 25.35 13.74 12.57
C VAL A 23 25.32 12.27 12.12
N GLN A 24 26.20 11.43 12.66
CA GLN A 24 26.17 9.98 12.38
C GLN A 24 24.93 9.28 12.96
N ASN A 25 24.37 9.80 14.05
CA ASN A 25 23.19 9.22 14.67
C ASN A 25 21.88 9.65 13.97
N GLN A 26 21.86 10.79 13.28
CA GLN A 26 20.70 11.19 12.47
C GLN A 26 20.57 10.37 11.17
N SER A 27 21.67 9.89 10.57
CA SER A 27 21.61 9.02 9.38
C SER A 27 21.10 7.60 9.66
N LYS A 28 20.76 7.28 10.91
CA LYS A 28 20.14 5.99 11.31
C LYS A 28 18.67 6.12 11.72
N GLN A 29 18.08 7.31 11.58
CA GLN A 29 16.68 7.59 11.89
C GLN A 29 15.94 8.16 10.67
N GLU A 30 16.15 7.56 9.51
CA GLU A 30 15.20 7.65 8.39
C GLU A 30 14.90 6.24 7.88
N SER A 31 13.60 5.95 7.79
CA SER A 31 12.96 4.75 7.26
C SER A 31 12.90 3.49 8.15
N ASP A 32 12.18 3.58 9.27
CA ASP A 32 11.34 2.45 9.74
C ASP A 32 10.00 2.40 8.97
N GLY A 33 9.94 3.00 7.78
CA GLY A 33 9.02 2.57 6.75
C GLY A 33 9.57 1.26 6.21
N VAL A 34 9.01 0.16 6.70
CA VAL A 34 9.29 -1.19 6.22
C VAL A 34 8.88 -1.24 4.74
N GLN A 35 9.80 -0.89 3.83
CA GLN A 35 9.70 -1.26 2.42
C GLN A 35 9.91 -2.77 2.36
N LEU A 36 8.82 -3.52 2.55
CA LEU A 36 8.83 -4.93 2.23
C LEU A 36 9.06 -5.03 0.73
N SER A 37 10.16 -5.67 0.35
CA SER A 37 10.23 -6.27 -0.96
C SER A 37 8.98 -7.14 -1.15
N GLN A 38 8.44 -7.21 -2.36
CA GLN A 38 7.26 -8.03 -2.69
C GLN A 38 7.42 -9.48 -2.16
N ASP A 39 8.66 -9.98 -2.17
CA ASP A 39 9.06 -11.28 -1.62
C ASP A 39 8.96 -11.37 -0.07
N GLU A 40 9.29 -10.30 0.67
CA GLU A 40 9.15 -10.27 2.14
C GLU A 40 7.72 -10.02 2.60
N PHE A 41 6.90 -9.30 1.81
CA PHE A 41 5.46 -9.21 2.06
C PHE A 41 4.81 -10.58 1.90
N GLU A 42 5.11 -11.30 0.81
CA GLU A 42 4.60 -12.65 0.58
C GLU A 42 5.03 -13.66 1.66
N GLN A 43 6.25 -13.53 2.20
CA GLN A 43 6.75 -14.42 3.27
C GLN A 43 6.17 -14.15 4.66
N ASN A 44 5.65 -12.94 4.91
CA ASN A 44 5.07 -12.54 6.19
C ASN A 44 3.54 -12.51 6.18
N LEU A 45 2.89 -12.88 5.07
CA LEU A 45 1.45 -13.12 5.07
C LEU A 45 1.14 -14.27 6.04
N PRO A 46 0.18 -14.11 6.97
CA PRO A 46 -0.28 -15.22 7.80
C PRO A 46 -0.64 -16.39 6.88
N GLN A 47 0.02 -17.53 7.08
CA GLN A 47 -0.30 -18.76 6.38
C GLN A 47 -1.81 -18.99 6.51
N PRO A 48 -2.55 -19.08 5.40
CA PRO A 48 -4.00 -19.05 5.45
C PRO A 48 -4.55 -20.26 6.22
N GLU A 49 -5.09 -20.03 7.42
CA GLU A 49 -5.83 -21.04 8.16
C GLU A 49 -7.21 -21.21 7.52
N GLY A 50 -7.34 -22.23 6.65
CA GLY A 50 -8.59 -22.63 6.00
C GLY A 50 -8.46 -22.79 4.48
N ASP A 51 -9.16 -23.80 3.94
CA ASP A 51 -9.08 -24.17 2.51
C ASP A 51 -9.42 -23.01 1.56
N ASN A 52 -10.34 -22.12 1.96
CA ASN A 52 -10.78 -20.99 1.13
C ASN A 52 -9.71 -19.90 0.98
N LEU A 53 -8.97 -19.58 2.04
CA LEU A 53 -7.95 -18.52 2.00
C LEU A 53 -6.74 -18.97 1.17
N LYS A 54 -6.34 -20.24 1.30
CA LYS A 54 -5.29 -20.84 0.46
C LYS A 54 -5.71 -20.81 -1.01
N PHE A 55 -6.96 -21.16 -1.30
CA PHE A 55 -7.50 -21.13 -2.65
C PHE A 55 -7.46 -19.73 -3.28
N VAL A 56 -7.92 -18.71 -2.55
CA VAL A 56 -7.87 -17.31 -3.02
C VAL A 56 -6.44 -16.85 -3.26
N TYR A 57 -5.51 -17.22 -2.38
CA TYR A 57 -4.09 -16.90 -2.55
C TYR A 57 -3.50 -17.51 -3.83
N GLU A 58 -3.79 -18.78 -4.10
CA GLU A 58 -3.33 -19.45 -5.33
C GLU A 58 -3.95 -18.82 -6.59
N LEU A 59 -5.20 -18.37 -6.54
CA LEU A 59 -5.82 -17.62 -7.64
C LEU A 59 -5.10 -16.29 -7.88
N ARG A 60 -4.85 -15.52 -6.82
CA ARG A 60 -4.13 -14.24 -6.91
C ARG A 60 -2.74 -14.42 -7.51
N LYS A 61 -2.02 -15.46 -7.08
CA LYS A 61 -0.63 -15.72 -7.51
C LYS A 61 -0.55 -16.23 -8.95
N ASN A 62 -1.39 -17.20 -9.32
CA ASN A 62 -1.23 -17.92 -10.58
C ASN A 62 -2.11 -17.37 -11.71
N HIS A 63 -3.11 -16.56 -11.38
CA HIS A 63 -4.14 -16.08 -12.32
C HIS A 63 -4.41 -14.58 -12.17
N ALA A 64 -3.39 -13.79 -11.83
CA ALA A 64 -3.52 -12.36 -11.52
C ALA A 64 -4.18 -11.50 -12.62
N ASP A 65 -4.04 -11.89 -13.90
CA ASP A 65 -4.67 -11.23 -15.05
C ASP A 65 -6.16 -11.59 -15.25
N GLN A 66 -6.62 -12.68 -14.63
CA GLN A 66 -8.00 -13.19 -14.78
C GLN A 66 -8.81 -13.04 -13.48
N PHE A 67 -8.12 -13.06 -12.34
CA PHE A 67 -8.66 -12.85 -11.01
C PHE A 67 -8.70 -11.35 -10.67
N ALA A 68 -9.78 -10.90 -10.05
CA ALA A 68 -10.06 -9.49 -9.77
C ALA A 68 -10.38 -9.18 -8.30
N GLY A 69 -10.01 -10.08 -7.38
CA GLY A 69 -10.22 -9.90 -5.93
C GLY A 69 -11.19 -10.93 -5.35
N ALA A 70 -11.22 -11.03 -4.02
CA ALA A 70 -12.14 -11.88 -3.30
C ALA A 70 -12.46 -11.33 -1.90
N TYR A 71 -13.74 -11.31 -1.56
CA TYR A 71 -14.23 -10.75 -0.30
C TYR A 71 -15.27 -11.67 0.35
N LEU A 72 -15.49 -11.47 1.65
CA LEU A 72 -16.62 -12.07 2.37
C LEU A 72 -17.79 -11.10 2.37
N ASP A 73 -18.98 -11.60 2.04
CA ASP A 73 -20.20 -10.82 2.25
C ASP A 73 -20.69 -10.90 3.70
N ASP A 74 -21.75 -10.14 4.01
CA ASP A 74 -22.39 -10.09 5.33
C ASP A 74 -22.91 -11.45 5.83
N GLN A 75 -23.00 -12.44 4.93
CA GLN A 75 -23.43 -13.82 5.22
C GLN A 75 -22.24 -14.78 5.39
N ASN A 76 -21.00 -14.26 5.41
CA ASN A 76 -19.75 -15.01 5.41
C ASN A 76 -19.59 -15.94 4.20
N VAL A 77 -20.20 -15.59 3.06
CA VAL A 77 -19.97 -16.31 1.80
C VAL A 77 -18.79 -15.67 1.08
N VAL A 78 -17.89 -16.53 0.57
CA VAL A 78 -16.77 -16.10 -0.27
C VAL A 78 -17.31 -15.67 -1.63
N ASN A 79 -16.98 -14.45 -2.01
CA ASN A 79 -17.25 -13.88 -3.31
C ASN A 79 -15.90 -13.75 -4.05
N ILE A 80 -15.84 -14.23 -5.29
CA ILE A 80 -14.66 -14.12 -6.15
C ILE A 80 -15.03 -13.28 -7.36
N ASN A 81 -14.23 -12.27 -7.63
CA ASN A 81 -14.36 -11.45 -8.83
C ASN A 81 -13.41 -11.98 -9.91
N LEU A 82 -13.94 -12.14 -11.11
CA LEU A 82 -13.19 -12.51 -12.31
C LEU A 82 -13.33 -11.41 -13.35
N VAL A 83 -12.35 -11.27 -14.22
CA VAL A 83 -12.45 -10.37 -15.38
C VAL A 83 -13.56 -10.84 -16.31
N LYS A 84 -14.33 -9.90 -16.87
CA LYS A 84 -15.37 -10.19 -17.86
C LYS A 84 -14.86 -11.11 -18.97
N GLY A 85 -15.63 -12.16 -19.25
CA GLY A 85 -15.30 -13.16 -20.26
C GLY A 85 -14.53 -14.38 -19.75
N VAL A 86 -14.03 -14.37 -18.51
CA VAL A 86 -13.38 -15.53 -17.88
C VAL A 86 -14.43 -16.46 -17.29
N ALA A 87 -14.48 -17.72 -17.73
CA ALA A 87 -15.36 -18.71 -17.11
C ALA A 87 -14.74 -19.26 -15.80
N PRO A 88 -15.53 -19.48 -14.72
CA PRO A 88 -15.02 -20.04 -13.46
C PRO A 88 -14.28 -21.38 -13.62
N THR A 89 -14.72 -22.18 -14.60
CA THR A 89 -14.14 -23.48 -14.93
C THR A 89 -12.71 -23.39 -15.45
N GLU A 90 -12.31 -22.26 -16.06
CA GLU A 90 -10.94 -22.04 -16.53
C GLU A 90 -9.95 -21.96 -15.36
N LEU A 91 -10.43 -21.55 -14.19
CA LEU A 91 -9.65 -21.38 -12.97
C LEU A 91 -9.92 -22.47 -11.92
N ASN A 92 -10.61 -23.55 -12.31
CA ASN A 92 -11.04 -24.64 -11.42
C ASN A 92 -11.83 -24.16 -10.19
N ILE A 93 -12.62 -23.09 -10.32
CA ILE A 93 -13.46 -22.58 -9.24
C ILE A 93 -14.74 -23.41 -9.10
N ASP A 94 -14.93 -24.04 -7.93
CA ASP A 94 -16.19 -24.68 -7.57
C ASP A 94 -17.24 -23.63 -7.14
N SER A 95 -18.15 -23.32 -8.06
CA SER A 95 -19.22 -22.34 -7.83
C SER A 95 -20.34 -22.83 -6.90
N SER A 96 -20.28 -24.06 -6.38
CA SER A 96 -21.30 -24.57 -5.46
C SER A 96 -21.22 -23.98 -4.05
N ARG A 97 -20.07 -23.40 -3.67
CA ARG A 97 -19.80 -22.84 -2.34
C ARG A 97 -19.30 -21.39 -2.36
N ILE A 98 -19.15 -20.82 -3.55
CA ILE A 98 -18.55 -19.51 -3.80
C ILE A 98 -19.45 -18.77 -4.79
N LYS A 99 -19.67 -17.48 -4.55
CA LYS A 99 -20.33 -16.59 -5.52
C LYS A 99 -19.27 -16.02 -6.46
N VAL A 100 -19.49 -16.12 -7.76
CA VAL A 100 -18.61 -15.53 -8.76
C VAL A 100 -19.28 -14.29 -9.35
N HIS A 101 -18.54 -13.18 -9.39
CA HIS A 101 -18.92 -11.97 -10.10
C HIS A 101 -17.94 -11.68 -11.24
N HIS A 102 -18.42 -10.93 -12.23
CA HIS A 102 -17.60 -10.51 -13.38
C HIS A 102 -17.44 -8.98 -13.37
N VAL A 103 -16.19 -8.53 -13.38
CA VAL A 103 -15.80 -7.12 -13.28
C VAL A 103 -14.85 -6.74 -14.42
N GLU A 104 -14.60 -5.44 -14.60
CA GLU A 104 -13.85 -4.93 -15.75
C GLU A 104 -12.33 -5.12 -15.61
N TYR A 105 -11.79 -4.88 -14.41
CA TYR A 105 -10.35 -4.80 -14.18
C TYR A 105 -9.85 -5.98 -13.37
N SER A 106 -8.73 -6.55 -13.77
CA SER A 106 -8.03 -7.59 -13.01
C SER A 106 -7.37 -7.03 -11.73
N TYR A 107 -7.07 -7.93 -10.79
CA TYR A 107 -6.34 -7.57 -9.58
C TYR A 107 -4.96 -7.02 -9.95
N LYS A 108 -4.31 -7.61 -10.95
CA LYS A 108 -3.01 -7.13 -11.44
C LYS A 108 -3.10 -5.69 -11.95
N GLU A 109 -4.08 -5.37 -12.79
CA GLU A 109 -4.26 -4.00 -13.31
C GLU A 109 -4.50 -2.99 -12.19
N LEU A 110 -5.36 -3.32 -11.22
CA LEU A 110 -5.60 -2.46 -10.06
C LEU A 110 -4.34 -2.31 -9.20
N ASN A 111 -3.61 -3.40 -8.95
CA ASN A 111 -2.40 -3.40 -8.14
C ASN A 111 -1.27 -2.59 -8.80
N ASP A 112 -1.06 -2.75 -10.12
CA ASP A 112 -0.04 -2.01 -10.86
C ASP A 112 -0.30 -0.49 -10.81
N VAL A 113 -1.57 -0.07 -10.88
CA VAL A 113 -1.95 1.35 -10.75
C VAL A 113 -1.85 1.82 -9.30
N PHE A 114 -2.25 0.98 -8.34
CA PHE A 114 -2.11 1.26 -6.91
C PHE A 114 -0.66 1.55 -6.53
N GLU A 115 0.30 0.73 -6.96
CA GLU A 115 1.73 0.93 -6.71
C GLU A 115 2.26 2.22 -7.35
N GLN A 116 1.77 2.57 -8.54
CA GLN A 116 2.11 3.85 -9.17
C GLN A 116 1.59 5.04 -8.36
N ILE A 117 0.36 4.97 -7.84
CA ILE A 117 -0.20 6.02 -6.98
C ILE A 117 0.58 6.12 -5.67
N LEU A 118 0.95 5.00 -5.04
CA LEU A 118 1.78 4.98 -3.85
C LEU A 118 3.11 5.71 -4.10
N SER A 119 3.81 5.38 -5.19
CA SER A 119 5.06 6.05 -5.56
C SER A 119 4.87 7.55 -5.83
N LEU A 120 3.80 7.94 -6.53
CA LEU A 120 3.49 9.35 -6.78
C LEU A 120 3.20 10.13 -5.50
N THR A 121 2.59 9.48 -4.50
CA THR A 121 2.14 10.11 -3.26
C THR A 121 3.11 9.96 -2.09
N GLU A 122 4.27 9.33 -2.30
CA GLU A 122 5.29 9.12 -1.25
C GLU A 122 5.64 10.40 -0.48
N ASN A 123 5.70 11.53 -1.19
CA ASN A 123 6.02 12.85 -0.62
C ASN A 123 4.81 13.78 -0.49
N HIS A 124 3.60 13.27 -0.75
CA HIS A 124 2.36 14.05 -0.76
C HIS A 124 1.36 13.43 0.22
N PRO A 125 0.95 14.14 1.27
CA PRO A 125 0.12 13.57 2.32
C PRO A 125 -1.29 13.19 1.80
N VAL A 126 -1.45 11.91 1.52
CA VAL A 126 -2.74 11.22 1.40
C VAL A 126 -3.05 10.52 2.72
N GLN A 127 -4.33 10.33 3.00
CA GLN A 127 -4.76 9.72 4.24
C GLN A 127 -4.82 8.20 4.14
N SER A 128 -5.31 7.69 3.01
CA SER A 128 -5.25 6.27 2.69
C SER A 128 -5.40 6.07 1.18
N ILE A 129 -4.80 4.99 0.70
CA ILE A 129 -5.02 4.45 -0.64
C ILE A 129 -5.37 2.97 -0.41
N ALA A 130 -6.45 2.50 -1.03
CA ALA A 130 -6.88 1.10 -0.89
C ALA A 130 -7.49 0.60 -2.20
N ILE A 131 -7.28 -0.69 -2.48
CA ILE A 131 -8.04 -1.39 -3.51
C ILE A 131 -9.36 -1.85 -2.89
N ASP A 132 -10.46 -1.40 -3.47
CA ASP A 132 -11.80 -1.87 -3.14
C ASP A 132 -12.16 -3.01 -4.10
N GLU A 133 -11.97 -4.23 -3.61
CA GLU A 133 -12.28 -5.43 -4.38
C GLU A 133 -13.79 -5.56 -4.63
N VAL A 134 -14.67 -5.03 -3.77
CA VAL A 134 -16.13 -5.11 -3.95
C VAL A 134 -16.56 -4.25 -5.14
N GLU A 135 -16.06 -3.02 -5.21
CA GLU A 135 -16.41 -2.05 -6.25
C GLU A 135 -15.50 -2.13 -7.49
N ASN A 136 -14.44 -2.96 -7.46
CA ASN A 136 -13.42 -3.08 -8.51
C ASN A 136 -12.74 -1.74 -8.83
N LYS A 137 -12.33 -1.01 -7.78
CA LYS A 137 -11.78 0.35 -7.84
C LYS A 137 -10.57 0.54 -6.92
N ILE A 138 -9.88 1.65 -7.13
CA ILE A 138 -8.87 2.18 -6.21
C ILE A 138 -9.44 3.43 -5.54
N ASN A 139 -9.57 3.38 -4.22
CA ASN A 139 -10.07 4.48 -3.42
C ASN A 139 -8.90 5.27 -2.83
N ILE A 140 -8.86 6.58 -3.10
CA ILE A 140 -7.88 7.51 -2.56
C ILE A 140 -8.59 8.46 -1.61
N THR A 141 -8.26 8.40 -0.33
CA THR A 141 -8.78 9.33 0.68
C THR A 141 -7.76 10.44 0.92
N ILE A 142 -8.21 11.69 0.78
CA ILE A 142 -7.38 12.89 0.89
C ILE A 142 -8.00 13.83 1.92
N HIS A 143 -7.18 14.30 2.86
CA HIS A 143 -7.60 15.34 3.78
C HIS A 143 -7.88 16.65 3.03
N ARG A 144 -8.93 17.39 3.40
CA ARG A 144 -9.37 18.61 2.68
C ARG A 144 -8.25 19.62 2.46
N ASP A 145 -7.37 19.81 3.44
CA ASP A 145 -6.24 20.75 3.36
C ASP A 145 -5.21 20.36 2.28
N ASN A 146 -5.20 19.10 1.85
CA ASN A 146 -4.29 18.55 0.84
C ASN A 146 -5.00 18.28 -0.49
N LYS A 147 -6.14 18.93 -0.76
CA LYS A 147 -6.92 18.69 -1.99
C LYS A 147 -6.10 18.86 -3.29
N SER A 148 -5.04 19.67 -3.30
CA SER A 148 -4.14 19.81 -4.45
C SER A 148 -3.47 18.50 -4.87
N VAL A 149 -3.39 17.50 -3.99
CA VAL A 149 -2.88 16.15 -4.30
C VAL A 149 -3.82 15.43 -5.27
N GLU A 150 -5.13 15.66 -5.20
CA GLU A 150 -6.09 15.11 -6.17
C GLU A 150 -5.72 15.54 -7.59
N ASP A 151 -5.54 16.85 -7.80
CA ASP A 151 -5.19 17.40 -9.12
C ASP A 151 -3.83 16.89 -9.60
N PHE A 152 -2.89 16.65 -8.68
CA PHE A 152 -1.58 16.09 -8.99
C PHE A 152 -1.69 14.64 -9.49
N VAL A 153 -2.40 13.77 -8.75
CA VAL A 153 -2.60 12.37 -9.14
C VAL A 153 -3.40 12.28 -10.44
N ARG A 154 -4.50 13.03 -10.57
CA ARG A 154 -5.32 13.03 -11.80
C ARG A 154 -4.55 13.43 -13.05
N LYS A 155 -3.60 14.37 -12.93
CA LYS A 155 -2.75 14.77 -14.07
C LYS A 155 -1.77 13.67 -14.50
N ALA A 156 -1.34 12.83 -13.56
CA ALA A 156 -0.43 11.73 -13.83
C ALA A 156 -1.17 10.48 -14.31
N ILE A 157 -2.30 10.15 -13.67
CA ILE A 157 -3.08 8.94 -13.87
C ILE A 157 -4.57 9.29 -13.79
N ASP A 158 -5.21 9.45 -14.95
CA ASP A 158 -6.65 9.67 -15.07
C ASP A 158 -7.33 8.41 -15.60
N LEU A 159 -7.76 7.54 -14.68
CA LEU A 159 -8.39 6.27 -14.99
C LEU A 159 -9.78 6.19 -14.36
N PRO A 160 -10.76 5.58 -15.05
CA PRO A 160 -12.17 5.59 -14.62
C PRO A 160 -12.44 4.78 -13.33
N PHE A 161 -11.49 3.94 -12.91
CA PHE A 161 -11.59 3.12 -11.71
C PHE A 161 -10.84 3.69 -10.51
N ILE A 162 -10.38 4.95 -10.59
CA ILE A 162 -9.83 5.66 -9.45
C ILE A 162 -10.92 6.57 -8.88
N GLU A 163 -11.26 6.36 -7.62
CA GLU A 163 -12.24 7.14 -6.89
C GLU A 163 -11.56 7.96 -5.78
N TYR A 164 -11.95 9.24 -5.68
CA TYR A 164 -11.35 10.18 -4.75
C TYR A 164 -12.36 10.58 -3.68
N HIS A 165 -11.96 10.47 -2.41
CA HIS A 165 -12.76 10.87 -1.26
C HIS A 165 -12.06 11.99 -0.52
N ILE A 166 -12.71 13.15 -0.40
CA ILE A 166 -12.21 14.29 0.38
C ILE A 166 -12.87 14.28 1.76
N THR A 167 -12.06 14.31 2.82
CA THR A 167 -12.55 14.29 4.20
C THR A 167 -11.90 15.37 5.08
N ASP A 168 -12.64 15.79 6.09
CA ASP A 168 -12.19 16.73 7.14
C ASP A 168 -11.62 16.01 8.37
N ALA A 169 -11.75 14.68 8.42
CA ALA A 169 -11.25 13.88 9.53
C ALA A 169 -9.75 13.62 9.38
N GLN A 170 -8.95 14.06 10.34
CA GLN A 170 -7.58 13.55 10.49
C GLN A 170 -7.64 12.16 11.10
N ILE A 171 -7.23 11.14 10.35
CA ILE A 171 -6.91 9.84 10.96
C ILE A 171 -5.55 10.02 11.64
N GLN A 172 -5.55 9.99 12.97
CA GLN A 172 -4.31 9.82 13.73
C GLN A 172 -3.82 8.40 13.47
N LEU A 173 -2.69 8.27 12.76
CA LEU A 173 -1.93 7.03 12.65
C LEU A 173 -1.03 6.86 13.88
#